data_AF-T1A932-F1
#
_entry.id   AF-T1A932-F1
#
_cell.length_a   1.000
_cell.length_b   1.000
_cell.length_c   1.000
_cell.angle_alpha   90.00
_cell.angle_beta   90.00
_cell.angle_gamma   90.00
#
_symmetry.space_group_name_H-M   'P 1'
#
loop_
_entity.id
_entity.type
_entity.pdbx_description
1 polymer ?
#
loop_
_entity_poly.entity_id
_entity_poly.type
_entity_poly.pdbx_seq_one_letter_code
_entity_poly.pdbx_strand_id
1 'polypeptide(L)'
;MERNTPKTSANSSKPSSRTEKDESALSHAGTHTKGKAYDPSRSANTRTVETVAISKVSACEECGEDLRTVRPEGHERRTQIDIVFEKVVSHVDAEVKSCPHCGSQTRAPFPETFAGPVQYGPGLKAYALNLAVAQMISLKRVQQSIQTLIGLAISEATILKYVLQLHLALTRWERLAIDRILTAPAMHVDET
;
A
#
# COMPACT_ATOMS: atom_id res chain seq x y z
N MET A 1 -40.16 15.98 -1.55
CA MET A 1 -41.39 15.79 -0.75
C MET A 1 -41.56 14.30 -0.50
N GLU A 2 -41.28 13.82 0.71
CA GLU A 2 -41.47 12.42 1.07
C GLU A 2 -42.95 12.13 1.31
N ARG A 3 -43.49 11.06 0.72
CA ARG A 3 -44.84 10.57 1.02
C ARG A 3 -44.78 9.65 2.24
N ASN A 4 -45.38 10.09 3.34
CA ASN A 4 -45.58 9.26 4.52
C ASN A 4 -46.68 8.22 4.27
N THR A 5 -46.31 7.04 3.77
CA THR A 5 -47.21 5.87 3.72
C THR A 5 -47.06 5.04 5.00
N PRO A 6 -48.12 4.84 5.81
CA PRO A 6 -48.05 4.06 7.03
C PRO A 6 -47.75 2.58 6.74
N LYS A 7 -46.79 2.01 7.47
CA LYS A 7 -46.38 0.61 7.29
C LYS A 7 -47.40 -0.36 7.90
N THR A 8 -47.75 -1.39 7.16
CA THR A 8 -48.56 -2.55 7.58
C THR A 8 -47.75 -3.84 7.35
N SER A 9 -48.19 -4.96 7.92
CA SER A 9 -47.49 -6.26 7.77
C SER A 9 -47.36 -6.71 6.30
N ALA A 10 -48.23 -6.22 5.40
CA ALA A 10 -48.22 -6.52 3.97
C ALA A 10 -47.31 -5.59 3.13
N ASN A 11 -46.74 -4.53 3.71
CA ASN A 11 -45.87 -3.59 2.98
C ASN A 11 -44.53 -3.31 3.69
N SER A 12 -44.22 -4.05 4.75
CA SER A 12 -43.02 -3.89 5.59
C SER A 12 -41.70 -4.08 4.84
N SER A 13 -41.70 -4.88 3.76
CA SER A 13 -40.55 -5.11 2.87
C SER A 13 -40.42 -4.08 1.74
N LYS A 14 -41.33 -3.10 1.65
CA LYS A 14 -41.28 -2.05 0.60
C LYS A 14 -40.67 -0.77 1.19
N PRO A 15 -39.58 -0.23 0.61
CA PRO A 15 -38.98 1.01 1.08
C PRO A 15 -39.92 2.21 0.85
N SER A 16 -39.83 3.22 1.73
CA SER A 16 -40.67 4.44 1.69
C SER A 16 -40.34 5.35 0.50
N SER A 17 -39.17 5.21 -0.09
CA SER A 17 -38.73 5.93 -1.29
C SER A 17 -39.28 5.27 -2.57
N ARG A 18 -40.58 5.46 -2.82
CA ARG A 18 -41.16 5.25 -4.17
C ARG A 18 -41.39 6.61 -4.84
N THR A 19 -40.31 7.30 -5.14
CA THR A 19 -40.31 8.35 -6.16
C THR A 19 -40.19 7.69 -7.53
N GLU A 20 -41.01 8.10 -8.49
CA GLU A 20 -40.84 7.67 -9.89
C GLU A 20 -39.47 8.11 -10.41
N LYS A 21 -38.93 7.32 -11.34
CA LYS A 21 -37.61 7.58 -11.94
C LYS A 21 -37.67 8.94 -12.64
N ASP A 22 -36.79 9.84 -12.23
CA ASP A 22 -36.67 11.15 -12.83
C ASP A 22 -36.05 11.03 -14.23
N GLU A 23 -36.87 11.23 -15.27
CA GLU A 23 -36.48 11.18 -16.68
C GLU A 23 -36.02 12.57 -17.18
N SER A 24 -35.89 13.57 -16.31
CA SER A 24 -35.40 14.91 -16.69
C SER A 24 -33.88 15.00 -16.87
N ALA A 25 -33.14 13.94 -16.56
CA ALA A 25 -31.70 13.86 -16.79
C ALA A 25 -31.40 13.65 -18.28
N LEU A 26 -30.86 14.69 -18.93
CA LEU A 26 -30.29 14.59 -20.27
C LEU A 26 -29.24 13.47 -20.30
N SER A 27 -29.49 12.47 -21.14
CA SER A 27 -28.61 11.33 -21.37
C SER A 27 -27.36 11.78 -22.13
N HIS A 28 -26.34 12.24 -21.39
CA HIS A 28 -25.01 12.36 -21.98
C HIS A 28 -24.40 10.97 -22.15
N ALA A 29 -24.13 10.62 -23.42
CA ALA A 29 -23.34 9.47 -23.78
C ALA A 29 -21.94 9.60 -23.17
N GLY A 30 -21.54 8.60 -22.39
CA GLY A 30 -20.27 8.58 -21.66
C GLY A 30 -20.49 8.65 -20.16
N THR A 31 -20.85 7.51 -19.56
CA THR A 31 -20.71 7.30 -18.12
C THR A 31 -19.20 7.29 -17.80
N HIS A 32 -18.59 8.46 -17.81
CA HIS A 32 -17.25 8.66 -17.30
C HIS A 32 -17.31 8.36 -15.81
N THR A 33 -16.61 7.30 -15.40
CA THR A 33 -16.27 7.03 -14.00
C THR A 33 -15.76 8.33 -13.38
N LYS A 34 -16.56 8.94 -12.48
CA LYS A 34 -16.23 10.18 -11.76
C LYS A 34 -15.16 9.97 -10.67
N GLY A 35 -14.25 9.01 -10.88
CA GLY A 35 -13.10 8.77 -10.02
C GLY A 35 -11.88 9.48 -10.55
N LYS A 36 -10.88 9.71 -9.69
CA LYS A 36 -9.51 9.95 -10.18
C LYS A 36 -9.13 8.80 -11.12
N ALA A 37 -8.51 9.13 -12.24
CA ALA A 37 -7.93 8.14 -13.13
C ALA A 37 -7.01 7.22 -12.32
N TYR A 38 -7.19 5.91 -12.46
CA TYR A 38 -6.29 4.94 -11.87
C TYR A 38 -4.88 5.20 -12.41
N ASP A 39 -3.92 5.40 -11.51
CA ASP A 39 -2.52 5.49 -11.89
C ASP A 39 -1.94 4.07 -11.93
N PRO A 40 -1.59 3.54 -13.11
CA PRO A 40 -0.97 2.22 -13.24
C PRO A 40 0.51 2.22 -12.83
N SER A 41 1.06 3.36 -12.41
CA SER A 41 2.45 3.45 -11.98
C SER A 41 2.74 2.52 -10.80
N ARG A 42 3.85 1.80 -10.89
CA ARG A 42 4.30 0.90 -9.85
C ARG A 42 4.96 1.72 -8.73
N SER A 43 4.77 1.32 -7.48
CA SER A 43 5.44 1.95 -6.33
C SER A 43 6.96 1.99 -6.53
N ALA A 44 7.62 3.09 -6.12
CA ALA A 44 9.07 3.25 -6.31
C ALA A 44 9.92 2.27 -5.49
N ASN A 45 9.39 1.73 -4.39
CA ASN A 45 10.11 0.83 -3.46
C ASN A 45 9.93 -0.66 -3.80
N THR A 46 10.06 -1.02 -5.06
CA THR A 46 9.86 -2.40 -5.54
C THR A 46 10.93 -2.79 -6.55
N ARG A 47 11.23 -4.09 -6.65
CA ARG A 47 12.08 -4.66 -7.70
C ARG A 47 11.44 -5.92 -8.27
N THR A 48 11.82 -6.30 -9.48
CA THR A 48 11.50 -7.62 -10.06
C THR A 48 12.80 -8.38 -10.23
N VAL A 49 12.84 -9.61 -9.72
CA VAL A 49 13.96 -10.53 -9.92
C VAL A 49 13.44 -11.66 -10.80
N GLU A 50 14.07 -11.87 -11.95
CA GLU A 50 13.68 -12.91 -12.90
C GLU A 50 14.78 -13.97 -12.99
N THR A 51 14.39 -15.24 -12.84
CA THR A 51 15.28 -16.38 -13.05
C THR A 51 14.70 -17.21 -14.18
N VAL A 52 15.52 -17.50 -15.20
CA VAL A 52 15.13 -18.34 -16.34
C VAL A 52 15.96 -19.60 -16.32
N ALA A 53 15.30 -20.75 -16.20
CA ALA A 53 15.91 -22.07 -16.32
C ALA A 53 15.30 -22.80 -17.52
N ILE A 54 16.15 -23.46 -18.32
CA ILE A 54 15.71 -24.29 -19.44
C ILE A 54 15.68 -25.74 -18.95
N SER A 55 14.50 -26.34 -18.93
CA SER A 55 14.36 -27.79 -18.78
C SER A 55 14.76 -28.45 -20.11
N LYS A 56 15.83 -29.25 -20.12
CA LYS A 56 16.35 -29.88 -21.33
C LYS A 56 15.70 -31.25 -21.53
N VAL A 57 15.28 -31.53 -22.76
CA VAL A 57 14.89 -32.88 -23.17
C VAL A 57 16.16 -33.70 -23.40
N SER A 58 16.30 -34.84 -22.71
CA SER A 58 17.45 -35.74 -22.87
C SER A 58 17.15 -36.94 -23.74
N ALA A 59 15.89 -37.38 -23.80
CA ALA A 59 15.49 -38.55 -24.56
C ALA A 59 14.10 -38.34 -25.17
N CYS A 60 13.84 -39.00 -26.31
CA CYS A 60 12.52 -39.06 -26.89
C CYS A 60 11.58 -39.84 -25.95
N GLU A 61 10.40 -39.29 -25.67
CA GLU A 61 9.41 -39.93 -24.79
C GLU A 61 8.86 -41.23 -25.37
N GLU A 62 8.81 -41.36 -26.70
CA GLU A 62 8.24 -42.53 -27.39
C GLU A 62 9.26 -43.67 -27.58
N CYS A 63 10.44 -43.37 -28.13
CA CYS A 63 11.42 -44.40 -28.51
C CYS A 63 12.68 -44.44 -27.63
N GLY A 64 12.88 -43.46 -26.75
CA GLY A 64 14.05 -43.40 -25.86
C GLY A 64 15.35 -42.95 -26.52
N GLU A 65 15.34 -42.55 -27.80
CA GLU A 65 16.52 -42.03 -28.51
C GLU A 65 17.13 -40.83 -27.79
N ASP A 66 18.47 -40.73 -27.78
CA ASP A 66 19.17 -39.64 -27.10
C ASP A 66 19.07 -38.32 -27.87
N LEU A 67 18.44 -37.31 -27.26
CA LEU A 67 18.21 -36.00 -27.87
C LEU A 67 19.17 -34.92 -27.37
N ARG A 68 20.15 -35.25 -26.53
CA ARG A 68 21.07 -34.25 -25.91
C ARG A 68 21.87 -33.44 -26.91
N THR A 69 22.13 -33.99 -28.10
CA THR A 69 22.89 -33.33 -29.18
C THR A 69 21.99 -32.68 -30.24
N VAL A 70 20.69 -32.98 -30.22
CA VAL A 70 19.71 -32.43 -31.16
C VAL A 70 19.39 -30.99 -30.79
N ARG A 71 19.30 -30.10 -31.80
CA ARG A 71 18.97 -28.69 -31.58
C ARG A 71 17.47 -28.53 -31.28
N PRO A 72 17.09 -27.72 -30.27
CA PRO A 72 15.68 -27.46 -30.01
C PRO A 72 15.06 -26.61 -31.12
N GLU A 73 13.83 -26.92 -31.52
CA GLU A 73 13.06 -26.14 -32.49
C GLU A 73 12.38 -24.91 -31.86
N GLY A 74 12.12 -24.95 -30.55
CA GLY A 74 11.51 -23.87 -29.80
C GLY A 74 11.49 -24.12 -28.29
N HIS A 75 10.98 -23.13 -27.55
CA HIS A 75 10.80 -23.21 -26.10
C HIS A 75 9.38 -22.77 -25.74
N GLU A 76 8.70 -23.58 -24.94
CA GLU A 76 7.45 -23.18 -24.28
C GLU A 76 7.77 -22.55 -22.91
N ARG A 77 7.23 -21.35 -22.63
CA ARG A 77 7.45 -20.66 -21.36
C ARG A 77 6.28 -20.87 -20.41
N ARG A 78 6.58 -21.34 -19.19
CA ARG A 78 5.69 -21.31 -18.02
C ARG A 78 6.27 -20.33 -17.01
N THR A 79 5.45 -19.43 -16.47
CA THR A 79 5.87 -18.37 -15.55
C THR A 79 5.23 -18.56 -14.18
N GLN A 80 6.05 -18.61 -13.14
CA GLN A 80 5.61 -18.52 -11.75
C GLN A 80 5.90 -17.10 -11.24
N ILE A 81 4.89 -16.43 -10.69
CA ILE A 81 5.03 -15.13 -10.04
C ILE A 81 4.85 -15.35 -8.54
N ASP A 82 5.85 -14.99 -7.76
CA ASP A 82 5.84 -15.09 -6.30
C ASP A 82 6.34 -13.79 -5.65
N ILE A 83 6.07 -13.60 -4.37
CA ILE A 83 6.43 -12.40 -3.60
C ILE A 83 7.39 -12.78 -2.49
N VAL A 84 8.53 -12.09 -2.44
CA VAL A 84 9.52 -12.20 -1.36
C VAL A 84 9.60 -10.87 -0.63
N PHE A 85 9.49 -10.91 0.70
CA PHE A 85 9.68 -9.74 1.56
C PHE A 85 11.12 -9.66 2.04
N GLU A 86 11.82 -8.60 1.64
CA GLU A 86 13.20 -8.34 2.05
C GLU A 86 13.23 -7.24 3.11
N LYS A 87 13.77 -7.56 4.29
CA LYS A 87 14.02 -6.59 5.36
C LYS A 87 15.43 -6.02 5.22
N VAL A 88 15.53 -4.71 4.98
CA VAL A 88 16.81 -3.99 4.94
C VAL A 88 17.09 -3.35 6.29
N VAL A 89 18.24 -3.64 6.89
CA VAL A 89 18.70 -3.08 8.16
C VAL A 89 20.05 -2.38 7.95
N SER A 90 20.17 -1.15 8.43
CA SER A 90 21.40 -0.36 8.37
C SER A 90 21.77 0.11 9.77
N HIS A 91 23.04 -0.08 10.14
CA HIS A 91 23.59 0.34 11.42
C HIS A 91 24.67 1.40 11.20
N VAL A 92 24.72 2.38 12.10
CA VAL A 92 25.83 3.32 12.23
C VAL A 92 26.33 3.17 13.66
N ASP A 93 27.60 2.82 13.82
CA ASP A 93 28.24 2.67 15.12
C ASP A 93 29.06 3.92 15.43
N ALA A 94 28.80 4.54 16.58
CA ALA A 94 29.59 5.66 17.05
C ALA A 94 30.85 5.17 17.76
N GLU A 95 32.01 5.64 17.29
CA GLU A 95 33.27 5.36 17.97
C GLU A 95 33.28 5.99 19.37
N VAL A 96 33.76 5.25 20.37
CA VAL A 96 33.94 5.73 21.74
C VAL A 96 35.41 5.59 22.12
N LYS A 97 36.05 6.70 22.48
CA LYS A 97 37.47 6.75 22.87
C LYS A 97 37.62 7.32 24.27
N SER A 98 38.49 6.70 25.06
CA SER A 98 38.92 7.26 26.35
C SER A 98 40.17 8.08 26.15
N CYS A 99 40.18 9.32 26.63
CA CYS A 99 41.36 10.19 26.58
C CYS A 99 42.43 9.66 27.56
N PRO A 100 43.65 9.34 27.09
CA PRO A 100 44.69 8.80 27.98
C PRO A 100 45.23 9.83 28.97
N HIS A 101 45.03 11.13 28.72
CA HIS A 101 45.53 12.21 29.58
C HIS A 101 44.58 12.54 30.74
N CYS A 102 43.27 12.60 30.51
CA CYS A 102 42.29 12.99 31.54
C CYS A 102 41.25 11.91 31.86
N GLY A 103 41.30 10.74 31.21
CA GLY A 103 40.37 9.63 31.43
C GLY A 103 38.95 9.84 30.89
N SER A 104 38.63 11.02 30.33
CA SER A 104 37.29 11.30 29.82
C SER A 104 36.93 10.44 28.60
N GLN A 105 35.68 9.98 28.52
CA GLN A 105 35.16 9.30 27.33
C GLN A 105 34.56 10.30 26.35
N THR A 106 35.00 10.24 25.10
CA THR A 106 34.43 11.00 23.98
C THR A 106 33.76 10.05 23.02
N ARG A 107 32.56 10.41 22.55
CA ARG A 107 31.77 9.62 21.59
C ARG A 107 31.62 10.39 20.28
N ALA A 108 31.74 9.70 19.16
CA ALA A 108 31.44 10.26 17.86
C ALA A 108 29.95 10.65 17.77
N PRO A 109 29.61 11.77 17.11
CA PRO A 109 28.21 12.14 16.90
C PRO A 109 27.55 11.20 15.89
N PHE A 110 26.27 10.90 16.09
CA PHE A 110 25.45 10.21 15.09
C PHE A 110 24.96 11.19 14.01
N PRO A 111 24.82 10.76 12.74
CA PRO A 111 24.12 11.55 11.73
C PRO A 111 22.67 11.81 12.12
N GLU A 112 22.07 12.90 11.63
CA GLU A 112 20.67 13.25 11.94
C GLU A 112 19.67 12.15 11.55
N THR A 113 19.95 11.42 10.47
CA THR A 113 19.14 10.28 10.03
C THR A 113 19.17 9.10 11.00
N PHE A 114 20.14 9.07 11.94
CA PHE A 114 20.34 8.07 12.98
C PHE A 114 20.16 8.66 14.40
N ALA A 115 19.28 9.65 14.57
CA ALA A 115 18.99 10.31 15.84
C ALA A 115 18.49 9.40 16.99
N GLY A 116 17.80 8.30 16.68
CA GLY A 116 17.28 7.33 17.65
C GLY A 116 17.94 5.94 17.52
N PRO A 117 17.95 5.14 18.61
CA PRO A 117 18.61 3.82 18.63
C PRO A 117 17.97 2.82 17.66
N VAL A 118 16.65 2.90 17.46
CA VAL A 118 15.92 2.16 16.44
C VAL A 118 15.02 3.12 15.71
N GLN A 119 15.11 3.11 14.39
CA GLN A 119 14.27 3.94 13.53
C GLN A 119 13.76 3.13 12.36
N TYR A 120 12.56 3.49 11.91
CA TYR A 120 11.89 2.81 10.83
C TYR A 120 11.91 3.69 9.58
N GLY A 121 12.34 3.10 8.46
CA GLY A 121 12.46 3.80 7.19
C GLY A 121 11.11 4.17 6.56
N PRO A 122 11.11 5.05 5.54
CA PRO A 122 9.91 5.52 4.86
C PRO A 122 9.04 4.39 4.30
N GLY A 123 9.64 3.33 3.74
CA GLY A 123 8.89 2.21 3.16
C GLY A 123 8.01 1.48 4.19
N LEU A 124 8.54 1.25 5.40
CA LEU A 124 7.79 0.59 6.47
C LEU A 124 6.69 1.49 7.03
N LYS A 125 6.97 2.80 7.18
CA LYS A 125 5.98 3.80 7.59
C LYS A 125 4.82 3.86 6.59
N ALA A 126 5.15 3.94 5.29
CA ALA A 126 4.15 3.96 4.22
C ALA A 126 3.31 2.69 4.20
N TYR A 127 3.93 1.53 4.39
CA TYR A 127 3.20 0.26 4.48
C TYR A 127 2.24 0.23 5.68
N ALA A 128 2.70 0.62 6.87
CA ALA A 128 1.86 0.70 8.07
C ALA A 128 0.67 1.66 7.88
N LEU A 129 0.91 2.83 7.30
CA LEU A 129 -0.12 3.82 6.99
C LEU A 129 -1.12 3.32 5.95
N ASN A 130 -0.66 2.63 4.91
CA ASN A 130 -1.53 2.04 3.91
C ASN A 130 -2.48 1.02 4.55
N LEU A 131 -1.97 0.13 5.41
CA LEU A 131 -2.82 -0.84 6.10
C LEU A 131 -3.81 -0.15 7.07
N ALA A 132 -3.34 0.82 7.86
CA ALA A 132 -4.16 1.45 8.89
C ALA A 132 -5.20 2.43 8.35
N VAL A 133 -4.82 3.28 7.37
CA VAL A 133 -5.63 4.41 6.90
C VAL A 133 -6.33 4.08 5.59
N ALA A 134 -5.62 3.52 4.61
CA ALA A 134 -6.22 3.24 3.30
C ALA A 134 -7.04 1.94 3.29
N GLN A 135 -6.58 0.91 4.01
CA GLN A 135 -7.26 -0.38 4.11
C GLN A 135 -8.09 -0.55 5.39
N MET A 136 -8.07 0.45 6.29
CA MET A 136 -8.86 0.47 7.53
C MET A 136 -8.67 -0.78 8.41
N ILE A 137 -7.45 -1.33 8.42
CA ILE A 137 -7.09 -2.48 9.27
C ILE A 137 -6.84 -1.98 10.69
N SER A 138 -7.36 -2.70 11.70
CA SER A 138 -7.14 -2.35 13.10
C SER A 138 -5.66 -2.36 13.48
N LEU A 139 -5.25 -1.46 14.38
CA LEU A 139 -3.84 -1.27 14.77
C LEU A 139 -3.14 -2.57 15.18
N LYS A 140 -3.81 -3.39 15.99
CA LYS A 140 -3.31 -4.70 16.40
C LYS A 140 -3.02 -5.62 15.21
N ARG A 141 -3.91 -5.65 14.21
CA ARG A 141 -3.72 -6.46 13.00
C ARG A 141 -2.59 -5.89 12.14
N VAL A 142 -2.45 -4.57 12.04
CA VAL A 142 -1.32 -3.93 11.35
C VAL A 142 0.00 -4.32 12.02
N GLN A 143 0.09 -4.24 13.35
CA GLN A 143 1.26 -4.68 14.11
C GLN A 143 1.59 -6.15 13.83
N GLN A 144 0.60 -7.04 13.89
CA GLN A 144 0.79 -8.47 13.62
C GLN A 144 1.26 -8.72 12.19
N SER A 145 0.65 -8.08 11.19
CA SER A 145 1.06 -8.19 9.80
C SER A 145 2.51 -7.75 9.60
N ILE A 146 2.91 -6.62 10.20
CA ILE A 146 4.30 -6.16 10.15
C ILE A 146 5.23 -7.17 10.83
N GLN A 147 4.87 -7.66 12.01
CA GLN A 147 5.68 -8.64 12.73
C GLN A 147 5.87 -9.93 11.92
N THR A 148 4.83 -10.43 11.24
CA THR A 148 4.93 -11.60 10.37
C THR A 148 5.90 -11.37 9.20
N LEU A 149 5.89 -10.17 8.62
CA LEU A 149 6.70 -9.87 7.42
C LEU A 149 8.17 -9.57 7.73
N ILE A 150 8.46 -8.90 8.85
CA ILE A 150 9.83 -8.41 9.16
C ILE A 150 10.39 -8.92 10.49
N GLY A 151 9.67 -9.82 11.17
CA GLY A 151 10.07 -10.43 12.45
C GLY A 151 10.16 -9.44 13.61
N LEU A 152 9.57 -8.24 13.49
CA LEU A 152 9.71 -7.16 14.47
C LEU A 152 8.35 -6.53 14.77
N ALA A 153 7.99 -6.49 16.05
CA ALA A 153 6.76 -5.84 16.50
C ALA A 153 6.97 -4.33 16.64
N ILE A 154 6.12 -3.56 15.97
CA ILE A 154 6.05 -2.09 16.14
C ILE A 154 4.88 -1.79 17.08
N SER A 155 5.12 -0.98 18.12
CA SER A 155 4.05 -0.57 19.03
C SER A 155 2.94 0.20 18.31
N GLU A 156 1.68 0.02 18.75
CA GLU A 156 0.54 0.76 18.20
C GLU A 156 0.71 2.27 18.35
N ALA A 157 1.30 2.73 19.46
CA ALA A 157 1.64 4.14 19.67
C ALA A 157 2.60 4.69 18.59
N THR A 158 3.53 3.87 18.09
CA THR A 158 4.43 4.27 17.00
C THR A 158 3.68 4.37 15.67
N ILE A 159 2.73 3.46 15.40
CA ILE A 159 1.86 3.53 14.21
C ILE A 159 1.00 4.80 14.26
N LEU A 160 0.39 5.09 15.41
CA LEU A 160 -0.39 6.32 15.63
C LEU A 160 0.46 7.58 15.43
N LYS A 161 1.72 7.56 15.88
CA LYS A 161 2.66 8.65 15.61
C LYS A 161 2.87 8.88 14.11
N TYR A 162 2.90 7.82 13.29
CA TYR A 162 2.99 7.98 11.84
C TYR A 162 1.72 8.59 11.26
N VAL A 163 0.54 8.21 11.75
CA VAL A 163 -0.74 8.82 11.33
C VAL A 163 -0.73 10.32 11.63
N LEU A 164 -0.28 10.72 12.82
CA LEU A 164 -0.15 12.14 13.17
C LEU A 164 0.85 12.87 12.24
N GLN A 165 2.00 12.26 11.96
CA GLN A 165 2.98 12.84 11.03
C GLN A 165 2.40 13.00 9.62
N LEU A 166 1.60 12.02 9.15
CA LEU A 166 0.90 12.11 7.87
C LEU A 166 -0.13 13.24 7.87
N HIS A 167 -0.94 13.36 8.93
CA HIS A 167 -1.90 14.45 9.08
C HIS A 167 -1.21 15.82 8.97
N LEU A 168 -0.11 16.02 9.71
CA LEU A 168 0.66 17.25 9.66
C LEU A 168 1.23 17.51 8.25
N ALA A 169 1.74 16.47 7.57
CA ALA A 169 2.26 16.59 6.21
C ALA A 169 1.17 16.94 5.18
N LEU A 170 -0.08 16.52 5.42
CA LEU A 170 -1.23 16.80 4.55
C LEU A 170 -1.82 18.20 4.74
N THR A 171 -1.43 18.96 5.78
CA THR A 171 -1.97 20.30 6.07
C THR A 171 -2.02 21.23 4.85
N ARG A 172 -0.93 21.28 4.07
CA ARG A 172 -0.89 22.14 2.86
C ARG A 172 -1.87 21.65 1.80
N TRP A 173 -1.92 20.33 1.58
CA TRP A 173 -2.82 19.73 0.61
C TRP A 173 -4.29 19.96 0.99
N GLU A 174 -4.61 19.80 2.28
CA GLU A 174 -5.95 20.02 2.83
C GLU A 174 -6.42 21.47 2.59
N ARG A 175 -5.58 22.46 2.91
CA ARG A 175 -5.89 23.89 2.61
C ARG A 175 -6.19 24.12 1.13
N LEU A 176 -5.34 23.59 0.25
CA LEU A 176 -5.54 23.72 -1.21
C LEU A 176 -6.80 22.99 -1.69
N ALA A 177 -7.16 21.86 -1.08
CA ALA A 177 -8.38 21.13 -1.40
C ALA A 177 -9.61 21.94 -0.97
N ILE A 178 -9.59 22.55 0.22
CA ILE A 178 -10.65 23.43 0.71
C ILE A 178 -10.83 24.63 -0.24
N ASP A 179 -9.76 25.35 -0.59
CA ASP A 179 -9.83 26.51 -1.50
C ASP A 179 -10.43 26.14 -2.86
N ARG A 180 -10.07 24.96 -3.40
CA ARG A 180 -10.63 24.44 -4.67
C ARG A 180 -12.11 24.10 -4.55
N ILE A 181 -12.53 23.53 -3.43
CA ILE A 181 -13.94 23.20 -3.19
C ILE A 181 -14.78 24.47 -3.06
N LEU A 182 -14.27 25.50 -2.37
CA LEU A 182 -14.97 26.78 -2.19
C LEU A 182 -15.12 27.58 -3.49
N THR A 183 -14.19 27.42 -4.43
CA THR A 183 -14.22 28.10 -5.74
C THR A 183 -14.91 27.29 -6.83
N ALA A 184 -15.31 26.04 -6.54
CA ALA A 184 -16.00 25.20 -7.50
C ALA A 184 -17.45 25.68 -7.72
N PRO A 185 -17.95 25.69 -8.97
CA PRO A 185 -19.32 26.13 -9.27
C PRO A 185 -20.41 25.22 -8.67
N ALA A 186 -20.06 23.98 -8.32
CA ALA A 186 -20.94 23.03 -7.66
C ALA A 186 -20.12 22.12 -6.73
N MET A 187 -20.72 21.75 -5.60
CA MET A 187 -20.16 20.82 -4.63
C MET A 187 -20.97 19.53 -4.64
N HIS A 188 -20.35 18.42 -5.02
CA HIS A 188 -20.98 17.10 -4.96
C HIS A 188 -20.68 16.48 -3.59
N VAL A 189 -21.68 16.49 -2.72
CA VAL A 189 -21.59 15.92 -1.37
C VAL A 189 -22.27 14.55 -1.39
N ASP A 190 -21.61 13.55 -0.84
CA ASP A 190 -22.15 12.21 -0.60
C ASP A 190 -22.16 11.98 0.91
N GLU A 191 -23.26 11.45 1.46
CA GLU A 191 -23.33 11.11 2.89
C GLU A 191 -22.66 9.75 3.12
N THR A 192 -21.74 9.70 4.08
CA THR A 192 -20.97 8.50 4.46
C THR A 192 -21.26 8.06 5.88
#